data_AF-A0A162J7L2-F1
#
_entry.id   AF-A0A162J7L2-F1
#
_cell.length_a   1.000
_cell.length_b   1.000
_cell.length_c   1.000
_cell.angle_alpha   90.00
_cell.angle_beta   90.00
_cell.angle_gamma   90.00
#
_symmetry.space_group_name_H-M   'P 1'
#
loop_
_entity.id
_entity.type
_entity.pdbx_description
1 polymer ?
#
loop_
_entity_poly.entity_id
_entity_poly.type
_entity_poly.pdbx_seq_one_letter_code
_entity_poly.pdbx_strand_id
1 'polypeptide(L)'
;MARPPMAQQLSPQFCFTTSALRGPSPAHQLTGSRSYNPGLTNAEFFRFSRSTVDDPISQNLSALVTPARAGFDPQSTAKRTSKLLRSDVNTERCTGFLENFLFPAWDSRAQVFEYCAAVASSPDPDDPEAALRELQKKRDSERVVDERLDPYSGRFYTRESRTEVLASTLRQERVIEDIVRHRTWEVIQDRCEAPPKSWQDAVESWKKK
;
A
#
# COMPACT_ATOMS: atom_id res chain seq x y z
N MET A 1 -17.87 -13.69 -29.75
CA MET A 1 -18.14 -13.24 -28.37
C MET A 1 -16.94 -13.64 -27.52
N ALA A 2 -16.02 -12.71 -27.29
CA ALA A 2 -14.85 -12.96 -26.46
C ALA A 2 -15.30 -13.00 -24.99
N ARG A 3 -14.97 -14.09 -24.28
CA ARG A 3 -15.15 -14.17 -22.83
C ARG A 3 -14.38 -13.01 -22.18
N PRO A 4 -14.97 -12.26 -21.24
CA PRO A 4 -14.20 -11.32 -20.44
C PRO A 4 -13.08 -12.08 -19.71
N PRO A 5 -11.87 -11.49 -19.59
CA PRO A 5 -10.81 -12.11 -18.81
C PRO A 5 -11.33 -12.32 -17.38
N MET A 6 -11.20 -13.54 -16.87
CA MET A 6 -11.61 -13.85 -15.50
C MET A 6 -10.91 -12.89 -14.55
N ALA A 7 -11.69 -12.07 -13.82
CA ALA A 7 -11.16 -11.32 -12.70
C ALA A 7 -10.44 -12.32 -11.79
N GLN A 8 -9.15 -12.10 -11.55
CA GLN A 8 -8.36 -12.95 -10.66
C GLN A 8 -9.06 -12.93 -9.29
N GLN A 9 -9.72 -14.03 -8.94
CA GLN A 9 -10.39 -14.14 -7.64
C GLN A 9 -9.31 -14.20 -6.57
N LEU A 10 -9.10 -13.09 -5.87
CA LEU A 10 -8.31 -13.07 -4.65
C LEU A 10 -8.93 -14.07 -3.66
N SER A 11 -8.10 -14.89 -3.03
CA SER A 11 -8.55 -15.80 -1.97
C SER A 11 -8.50 -15.07 -0.62
N PRO A 12 -9.36 -15.40 0.36
CA PRO A 12 -9.36 -14.73 1.66
C PRO A 12 -8.00 -14.89 2.37
N GLN A 13 -7.35 -16.03 2.11
CA GLN A 13 -6.01 -16.34 2.61
C GLN A 13 -4.98 -15.28 2.18
N PHE A 14 -5.12 -14.66 1.02
CA PHE A 14 -4.21 -13.58 0.58
C PHE A 14 -4.11 -12.43 1.58
N CYS A 15 -5.22 -12.06 2.24
CA CYS A 15 -5.23 -10.98 3.23
C CYS A 15 -4.51 -11.34 4.55
N PHE A 16 -4.12 -12.61 4.67
CA PHE A 16 -3.82 -13.27 5.93
C PHE A 16 -2.52 -14.12 5.88
N THR A 17 -2.01 -14.47 4.69
CA THR A 17 -0.92 -15.46 4.47
C THR A 17 0.48 -14.89 4.62
N THR A 18 1.31 -15.41 5.52
CA THR A 18 2.70 -14.95 5.79
C THR A 18 3.78 -15.23 4.73
N SER A 19 3.45 -15.70 3.52
CA SER A 19 4.46 -16.24 2.59
C SER A 19 4.14 -16.04 1.11
N ALA A 20 4.96 -15.24 0.41
CA ALA A 20 5.67 -15.63 -0.82
C ALA A 20 6.37 -14.40 -1.45
N LEU A 21 7.71 -14.35 -1.29
CA LEU A 21 8.76 -13.74 -2.14
C LEU A 21 9.96 -13.22 -1.33
N ARG A 22 10.45 -14.02 -0.37
CA ARG A 22 11.86 -13.96 0.04
C ARG A 22 12.33 -15.38 0.30
N GLY A 23 13.38 -15.80 -0.39
CA GLY A 23 13.97 -17.14 -0.25
C GLY A 23 14.39 -17.44 1.20
N PRO A 24 14.71 -18.71 1.52
CA PRO A 24 15.11 -19.10 2.86
C PRO A 24 16.38 -18.32 3.25
N SER A 25 16.26 -17.41 4.21
CA SER A 25 17.43 -16.79 4.83
C SER A 25 17.84 -17.64 6.02
N PRO A 26 19.09 -18.13 6.08
CA PRO A 26 19.53 -18.99 7.16
C PRO A 26 19.83 -18.16 8.41
N ALA A 27 19.43 -18.71 9.55
CA ALA A 27 20.00 -18.47 10.88
C ALA A 27 20.10 -17.01 11.36
N HIS A 28 19.13 -16.61 12.20
CA HIS A 28 19.46 -15.89 13.44
C HIS A 28 18.75 -16.57 14.60
N GLN A 29 19.44 -17.54 15.20
CA GLN A 29 19.17 -17.95 16.57
C GLN A 29 19.92 -17.00 17.52
N LEU A 30 19.27 -16.78 18.67
CA LEU A 30 19.78 -16.28 19.95
C LEU A 30 19.64 -14.78 20.24
N THR A 31 18.61 -14.53 21.05
CA THR A 31 18.53 -13.69 22.27
C THR A 31 17.46 -12.62 22.23
N GLY A 32 16.59 -12.66 23.25
CA GLY A 32 15.67 -11.57 23.61
C GLY A 32 14.36 -11.57 22.84
N SER A 33 13.30 -12.04 23.52
CA SER A 33 11.88 -11.75 23.28
C SER A 33 11.59 -10.67 22.23
N ARG A 34 11.52 -11.07 20.96
CA ARG A 34 10.84 -10.29 19.94
C ARG A 34 9.51 -11.01 19.73
N SER A 35 8.44 -10.41 20.25
CA SER A 35 7.08 -10.75 19.85
C SER A 35 7.08 -10.89 18.34
N TYR A 36 6.84 -12.10 17.85
CA TYR A 36 6.51 -12.31 16.45
C TYR A 36 5.23 -11.50 16.21
N ASN A 37 5.38 -10.28 15.70
CA ASN A 37 4.27 -9.63 15.02
C ASN A 37 4.13 -10.42 13.72
N PRO A 38 3.04 -11.17 13.51
CA PRO A 38 2.77 -11.71 12.19
C PRO A 38 2.54 -10.49 11.31
N GLY A 39 3.58 -10.06 10.60
CA GLY A 39 3.45 -9.02 9.58
C GLY A 39 2.42 -9.51 8.59
N LEU A 40 1.22 -8.93 8.65
CA LEU A 40 0.16 -9.16 7.69
C LEU A 40 0.72 -8.81 6.30
N THR A 41 0.59 -9.73 5.38
CA THR A 41 1.33 -9.75 4.11
C THR A 41 0.74 -8.93 3.00
N ASN A 42 -0.48 -8.46 3.20
CA ASN A 42 -1.00 -7.33 2.46
C ASN A 42 -0.07 -6.10 2.57
N ALA A 43 0.58 -5.88 3.73
CA ALA A 43 1.54 -4.79 3.90
C ALA A 43 2.78 -4.98 2.99
N GLU A 44 3.27 -6.20 2.83
CA GLU A 44 4.37 -6.50 1.90
C GLU A 44 3.96 -6.31 0.43
N PHE A 45 2.73 -6.68 0.06
CA PHE A 45 2.19 -6.37 -1.28
C PHE A 45 2.14 -4.86 -1.53
N PHE A 46 1.58 -4.07 -0.60
CA PHE A 46 1.49 -2.62 -0.75
C PHE A 46 2.89 -1.99 -0.81
N ARG A 47 3.80 -2.42 0.06
CA ARG A 47 5.20 -1.99 0.04
C ARG A 47 5.87 -2.28 -1.29
N PHE A 48 5.73 -3.50 -1.80
CA PHE A 48 6.31 -3.89 -3.10
C PHE A 48 5.71 -3.08 -4.25
N SER A 49 4.38 -2.96 -4.30
CA SER A 49 3.69 -2.19 -5.34
C SER A 49 4.14 -0.71 -5.33
N ARG A 50 4.25 -0.09 -4.16
CA ARG A 50 4.75 1.29 -4.03
C ARG A 50 6.21 1.40 -4.47
N SER A 51 7.05 0.45 -4.08
CA SER A 51 8.47 0.44 -4.48
C SER A 51 8.71 0.28 -5.98
N THR A 52 7.75 -0.30 -6.70
CA THR A 52 7.85 -0.51 -8.16
C THR A 52 7.18 0.61 -8.96
N VAL A 53 6.18 1.28 -8.39
CA VAL A 53 5.36 2.28 -9.11
C VAL A 53 5.67 3.71 -8.66
N ASP A 54 5.61 3.96 -7.35
CA ASP A 54 5.61 5.29 -6.77
C ASP A 54 7.02 5.77 -6.39
N ASP A 55 7.83 4.92 -5.74
CA ASP A 55 9.21 5.27 -5.37
C ASP A 55 10.08 5.68 -6.60
N PRO A 56 10.01 4.99 -7.76
CA PRO A 56 10.74 5.39 -8.95
C PRO A 56 10.01 6.42 -9.81
N ILE A 57 8.94 7.09 -9.33
CA ILE A 57 8.12 7.99 -10.17
C ILE A 57 8.95 9.04 -10.91
N SER A 58 9.92 9.67 -10.25
CA SER A 58 10.80 10.67 -10.86
C SER A 58 11.66 10.07 -11.98
N GLN A 59 12.12 8.83 -11.80
CA GLN A 59 12.92 8.12 -12.80
C GLN A 59 12.05 7.71 -13.99
N ASN A 60 10.84 7.20 -13.72
CA ASN A 60 9.85 6.84 -14.73
C ASN A 60 9.48 8.04 -15.60
N LEU A 61 9.20 9.20 -14.99
CA LEU A 61 8.92 10.45 -15.72
C LEU A 61 10.13 10.94 -16.52
N SER A 62 11.33 10.87 -15.94
CA SER A 62 12.57 11.23 -16.65
C SER A 62 12.82 10.32 -17.87
N ALA A 63 12.44 9.05 -17.80
CA ALA A 63 12.56 8.13 -18.93
C ALA A 63 11.60 8.46 -20.10
N LEU A 64 10.50 9.17 -19.84
CA LEU A 64 9.61 9.68 -20.88
C LEU A 64 10.26 10.82 -21.68
N VAL A 65 11.19 11.54 -21.05
CA VAL A 65 12.04 12.53 -21.71
C VAL A 65 13.17 11.78 -22.39
N THR A 66 13.14 11.73 -23.72
CA THR A 66 14.16 11.05 -24.54
C THR A 66 14.92 12.09 -25.36
N PRO A 67 15.97 12.76 -24.81
CA PRO A 67 16.70 13.80 -25.51
C PRO A 67 17.33 13.29 -26.81
N ALA A 68 17.75 12.01 -26.84
CA ALA A 68 18.38 11.39 -27.99
C ALA A 68 17.51 11.40 -29.26
N ARG A 69 16.16 11.44 -29.12
CA ARG A 69 15.26 11.52 -30.28
C ARG A 69 15.26 12.91 -30.93
N ALA A 70 15.61 13.96 -30.20
CA ALA A 70 15.64 15.33 -30.71
C ALA A 70 16.95 15.67 -31.45
N GLY A 71 17.94 14.77 -31.42
CA GLY A 71 19.28 15.03 -31.97
C GLY A 71 20.15 15.89 -31.03
N PHE A 72 21.47 15.88 -31.26
CA PHE A 72 22.40 16.73 -30.51
C PHE A 72 22.49 18.10 -31.19
N ASP A 73 22.07 19.15 -30.48
CA ASP A 73 22.31 20.54 -30.90
C ASP A 73 23.59 21.08 -30.23
N PRO A 74 24.65 21.41 -30.99
CA PRO A 74 25.89 21.98 -30.44
C PRO A 74 25.70 23.36 -29.79
N GLN A 75 24.59 24.06 -30.03
CA GLN A 75 24.26 25.30 -29.31
C GLN A 75 23.69 25.05 -27.91
N SER A 76 23.26 23.81 -27.59
CA SER A 76 22.69 23.46 -26.29
C SER A 76 23.70 23.51 -25.14
N THR A 77 25.01 23.38 -25.43
CA THR A 77 26.09 23.50 -24.44
C THR A 77 26.56 24.94 -24.22
N ALA A 78 26.18 25.87 -25.10
CA ALA A 78 26.58 27.27 -25.01
C ALA A 78 25.83 28.05 -23.92
N LYS A 79 24.67 27.54 -23.48
CA LYS A 79 23.88 28.14 -22.40
C LYS A 79 23.72 27.12 -21.28
N ARG A 80 24.14 27.50 -20.07
CA ARG A 80 23.82 26.74 -18.87
C ARG A 80 22.30 26.85 -18.67
N THR A 81 21.55 25.79 -18.98
CA THR A 81 20.11 25.74 -18.72
C THR A 81 19.90 25.90 -17.22
N SER A 82 19.46 27.08 -16.81
CA SER A 82 18.97 27.30 -15.46
C SER A 82 17.80 26.34 -15.26
N LYS A 83 17.82 25.63 -14.15
CA LYS A 83 16.96 24.51 -13.71
C LYS A 83 15.46 24.90 -13.52
N LEU A 84 14.90 25.71 -14.42
CA LEU A 84 13.64 26.45 -14.27
C LEU A 84 12.54 26.00 -15.23
N LEU A 85 12.77 25.00 -16.08
CA LEU A 85 11.65 24.34 -16.76
C LEU A 85 11.03 23.38 -15.76
N ARG A 86 10.00 23.86 -15.06
CA ARG A 86 9.23 23.09 -14.07
C ARG A 86 8.70 21.81 -14.74
N SER A 87 8.06 21.94 -15.89
CA SER A 87 7.58 20.82 -16.71
C SER A 87 8.57 20.44 -17.82
N ASP A 88 9.10 19.22 -17.78
CA ASP A 88 9.97 18.65 -18.80
C ASP A 88 9.27 17.57 -19.65
N VAL A 89 8.08 17.12 -19.25
CA VAL A 89 7.32 16.08 -19.95
C VAL A 89 6.11 16.67 -20.69
N ASN A 90 6.03 16.41 -21.99
CA ASN A 90 4.88 16.76 -22.83
C ASN A 90 3.58 16.13 -22.31
N THR A 91 2.48 16.89 -22.35
CA THR A 91 1.16 16.48 -21.89
C THR A 91 0.72 15.10 -22.40
N GLU A 92 0.88 14.79 -23.69
CA GLU A 92 0.44 13.51 -24.28
C GLU A 92 1.19 12.30 -23.68
N ARG A 93 2.50 12.45 -23.43
CA ARG A 93 3.32 11.40 -22.80
C ARG A 93 2.95 11.22 -21.34
N CYS A 94 2.69 12.33 -20.64
CA CYS A 94 2.19 12.28 -19.27
C CYS A 94 0.84 11.59 -19.19
N THR A 95 -0.15 11.98 -20.01
CA THR A 95 -1.48 11.35 -20.00
C THR A 95 -1.38 9.86 -20.32
N GLY A 96 -0.57 9.48 -21.32
CA GLY A 96 -0.33 8.08 -21.64
C GLY A 96 0.29 7.29 -20.49
N PHE A 97 1.26 7.87 -19.76
CA PHE A 97 1.84 7.23 -18.58
C PHE A 97 0.83 7.08 -17.44
N LEU A 98 0.04 8.13 -17.17
CA LEU A 98 -0.96 8.12 -16.10
C LEU A 98 -2.03 7.06 -16.36
N GLU A 99 -2.62 7.07 -17.56
CA GLU A 99 -3.76 6.20 -17.90
C GLU A 99 -3.36 4.74 -18.09
N ASN A 100 -2.17 4.45 -18.63
CA ASN A 100 -1.75 3.07 -18.93
C ASN A 100 -0.92 2.40 -17.83
N PHE A 101 -0.30 3.18 -16.94
CA PHE A 101 0.60 2.62 -15.92
C PHE A 101 0.21 3.01 -14.50
N LEU A 102 0.13 4.31 -14.20
CA LEU A 102 -0.07 4.76 -12.82
C LEU A 102 -1.46 4.44 -12.27
N PHE A 103 -2.51 4.84 -12.99
CA PHE A 103 -3.89 4.65 -12.53
C PHE A 103 -4.29 3.17 -12.46
N PRO A 104 -3.94 2.30 -13.42
CA PRO A 104 -4.17 0.86 -13.27
C PRO A 104 -3.48 0.28 -12.03
N ALA A 105 -2.25 0.70 -11.72
CA ALA A 105 -1.56 0.25 -10.53
C ALA A 105 -2.26 0.72 -9.24
N TRP A 106 -2.65 1.99 -9.17
CA TRP A 106 -3.40 2.52 -8.02
C TRP A 106 -4.77 1.87 -7.85
N ASP A 107 -5.45 1.55 -8.95
CA ASP A 107 -6.74 0.86 -8.93
C ASP A 107 -6.59 -0.58 -8.44
N SER A 108 -5.56 -1.30 -8.90
CA SER A 108 -5.27 -2.65 -8.41
C SER A 108 -5.05 -2.69 -6.89
N ARG A 109 -4.34 -1.69 -6.33
CA ARG A 109 -4.20 -1.55 -4.88
C ARG A 109 -5.52 -1.25 -4.18
N ALA A 110 -6.36 -0.39 -4.78
CA ALA A 110 -7.68 -0.07 -4.23
C ALA A 110 -8.59 -1.31 -4.18
N GLN A 111 -8.59 -2.13 -5.23
CA GLN A 111 -9.34 -3.40 -5.26
C GLN A 111 -8.88 -4.35 -4.14
N VAL A 112 -7.57 -4.45 -3.90
CA VAL A 112 -7.02 -5.24 -2.79
C VAL A 112 -7.46 -4.69 -1.43
N PHE A 113 -7.48 -3.36 -1.25
CA PHE A 113 -8.00 -2.74 -0.04
C PHE A 113 -9.47 -3.08 0.20
N GLU A 114 -10.31 -2.94 -0.81
CA GLU A 114 -11.75 -3.22 -0.72
C GLU A 114 -12.00 -4.70 -0.41
N TYR A 115 -11.29 -5.59 -1.11
CA TYR A 115 -11.37 -7.03 -0.87
C TYR A 115 -10.98 -7.39 0.57
N CYS A 116 -9.80 -6.95 1.03
CA CYS A 116 -9.34 -7.29 2.37
C CYS A 116 -10.16 -6.59 3.47
N ALA A 117 -10.78 -5.44 3.20
CA ALA A 117 -11.71 -4.81 4.13
C ALA A 117 -12.99 -5.64 4.30
N ALA A 118 -13.51 -6.22 3.21
CA ALA A 118 -14.64 -7.14 3.27
C ALA A 118 -14.29 -8.45 4.00
N VAL A 119 -13.07 -8.96 3.82
CA VAL A 119 -12.58 -10.12 4.58
C VAL A 119 -12.45 -9.80 6.07
N ALA A 120 -11.94 -8.61 6.42
CA ALA A 120 -11.75 -8.19 7.79
C ALA A 120 -13.07 -7.96 8.56
N SER A 121 -14.18 -7.69 7.87
CA SER A 121 -15.51 -7.54 8.49
C SER A 121 -16.24 -8.86 8.68
N SER A 122 -15.78 -9.95 8.05
CA SER A 122 -16.32 -11.30 8.24
C SER A 122 -15.63 -12.01 9.42
N PRO A 123 -16.34 -12.81 10.22
CA PRO A 123 -15.70 -13.71 11.18
C PRO A 123 -14.80 -14.72 10.45
N ASP A 124 -13.58 -14.94 10.97
CA ASP A 124 -12.61 -15.91 10.45
C ASP A 124 -12.83 -17.28 11.11
N PRO A 125 -13.38 -18.28 10.40
CA PRO A 125 -13.62 -19.61 10.96
C PRO A 125 -12.31 -20.39 11.19
N ASP A 126 -11.21 -20.01 10.52
CA ASP A 126 -9.93 -20.70 10.55
C ASP A 126 -8.93 -20.03 11.52
N ASP A 127 -9.39 -19.15 12.41
CA ASP A 127 -8.55 -18.45 13.39
C ASP A 127 -7.94 -19.44 14.41
N PRO A 128 -6.63 -19.72 14.37
CA PRO A 128 -6.00 -20.69 15.26
C PRO A 128 -5.99 -20.24 16.73
N GLU A 129 -6.14 -18.94 16.99
CA GLU A 129 -6.10 -18.36 18.33
C GLU A 129 -7.50 -18.19 18.94
N ALA A 130 -8.57 -18.54 18.22
CA ALA A 130 -9.94 -18.39 18.69
C ALA A 130 -10.18 -19.09 20.04
N ALA A 131 -9.78 -20.36 20.15
CA ALA A 131 -9.93 -21.14 21.38
C ALA A 131 -9.13 -20.55 22.56
N LEU A 132 -7.90 -20.09 22.31
CA LEU A 132 -7.07 -19.46 23.35
C LEU A 132 -7.68 -18.14 23.83
N ARG A 133 -8.24 -17.35 22.92
CA ARG A 133 -8.91 -16.08 23.22
C ARG A 133 -10.16 -16.30 24.08
N GLU A 134 -10.96 -17.32 23.76
CA GLU A 134 -12.14 -17.67 24.57
C GLU A 134 -11.77 -18.12 25.99
N LEU A 135 -10.72 -18.94 26.13
CA LEU A 135 -10.22 -19.36 27.44
C LEU A 135 -9.71 -18.17 28.26
N GLN A 136 -9.03 -17.22 27.63
CA GLN A 136 -8.59 -15.99 28.29
C GLN A 136 -9.76 -15.11 28.73
N LYS A 137 -10.78 -14.94 27.88
CA LYS A 137 -12.00 -14.19 28.22
C LYS A 137 -12.74 -14.83 29.40
N LYS A 138 -12.85 -16.16 29.43
CA LYS A 138 -13.45 -16.88 30.57
C LYS A 138 -12.65 -16.66 31.85
N ARG A 139 -11.33 -16.81 31.80
CA ARG A 139 -10.46 -16.56 32.96
C ARG A 139 -10.56 -15.13 33.51
N ASP A 140 -10.64 -14.13 32.65
CA ASP A 140 -10.82 -12.75 33.10
C ASP A 140 -12.22 -12.50 33.65
N SER A 141 -13.27 -13.13 33.10
CA SER A 141 -14.62 -13.02 33.65
C SER A 141 -14.77 -13.59 35.07
N GLU A 142 -13.91 -14.54 35.44
CA GLU A 142 -13.85 -15.12 36.79
C GLU A 142 -12.93 -14.33 37.75
N ARG A 143 -12.16 -13.36 37.23
CA ARG A 143 -11.17 -12.61 38.00
C ARG A 143 -11.85 -11.52 38.83
N VAL A 144 -11.69 -11.60 40.16
CA VAL A 144 -12.09 -10.53 41.08
C VAL A 144 -10.91 -9.58 41.27
N VAL A 145 -11.10 -8.31 40.92
CA VAL A 145 -10.08 -7.26 41.00
C VAL A 145 -10.42 -6.33 42.17
N ASP A 146 -9.51 -6.19 43.15
CA ASP A 146 -9.61 -5.18 44.20
C ASP A 146 -8.79 -3.94 43.82
N GLU A 147 -9.47 -2.95 43.23
CA GLU A 147 -8.87 -1.69 42.77
C GLU A 147 -8.23 -0.87 43.92
N ARG A 148 -8.60 -1.15 45.18
CA ARG A 148 -8.03 -0.48 46.35
C ARG A 148 -6.62 -0.99 46.67
N LEU A 149 -6.32 -2.25 46.36
CA LEU A 149 -5.00 -2.84 46.60
C LEU A 149 -4.03 -2.51 45.46
N ASP A 150 -4.53 -2.50 44.21
CA ASP A 150 -3.76 -2.14 43.02
C ASP A 150 -4.64 -1.45 41.95
N PRO A 151 -4.49 -0.12 41.76
CA PRO A 151 -5.23 0.65 40.75
C PRO A 151 -5.01 0.22 39.29
N TYR A 152 -3.98 -0.58 38.99
CA TYR A 152 -3.68 -1.02 37.62
C TYR A 152 -4.11 -2.45 37.32
N SER A 153 -4.49 -3.20 38.36
CA SER A 153 -4.88 -4.61 38.24
C SER A 153 -6.17 -4.81 37.41
N GLY A 154 -7.03 -3.80 37.27
CA GLY A 154 -8.27 -3.87 36.46
C GLY A 154 -8.05 -3.90 34.94
N ARG A 155 -6.83 -3.63 34.44
CA ARG A 155 -6.58 -3.60 33.00
C ARG A 155 -6.43 -5.00 32.44
N PHE A 156 -7.44 -5.46 31.70
CA PHE A 156 -7.35 -6.65 30.88
C PHE A 156 -7.24 -6.28 29.41
N TYR A 157 -6.20 -6.79 28.75
CA TYR A 157 -6.02 -6.65 27.31
C TYR A 157 -6.41 -7.96 26.66
N THR A 158 -7.57 -7.98 26.02
CA THR A 158 -7.99 -9.13 25.21
C THR A 158 -7.00 -9.33 24.06
N ARG A 159 -6.64 -10.58 23.77
CA ARG A 159 -5.98 -10.89 22.50
C ARG A 159 -6.91 -10.54 21.34
N GLU A 160 -6.44 -9.68 20.44
CA GLU A 160 -7.16 -9.28 19.24
C GLU A 160 -7.42 -10.50 18.33
N SER A 161 -8.47 -10.44 17.52
CA SER A 161 -8.68 -11.42 16.45
C SER A 161 -7.80 -11.17 15.25
N ARG A 162 -7.51 -12.21 14.46
CA ARG A 162 -6.77 -12.04 13.20
C ARG A 162 -7.45 -11.00 12.29
N THR A 163 -8.77 -10.99 12.26
CA THR A 163 -9.60 -10.02 11.55
C THR A 163 -9.51 -8.60 12.13
N GLU A 164 -9.40 -8.46 13.44
CA GLU A 164 -9.23 -7.17 14.12
C GLU A 164 -7.84 -6.57 13.86
N VAL A 165 -6.79 -7.41 13.94
CA VAL A 165 -5.43 -7.02 13.57
C VAL A 165 -5.37 -6.62 12.09
N LEU A 166 -6.04 -7.38 11.21
CA LEU A 166 -6.15 -7.05 9.79
C LEU A 166 -6.86 -5.71 9.58
N ALA A 167 -8.01 -5.49 10.23
CA ALA A 167 -8.75 -4.24 10.14
C ALA A 167 -7.90 -3.04 10.61
N SER A 168 -7.16 -3.20 11.72
CA SER A 168 -6.23 -2.18 12.23
C SER A 168 -5.13 -1.86 11.22
N THR A 169 -4.55 -2.88 10.62
CA THR A 169 -3.49 -2.73 9.61
C THR A 169 -4.02 -2.06 8.35
N LEU A 170 -5.20 -2.45 7.85
CA LEU A 170 -5.82 -1.83 6.68
C LEU A 170 -6.12 -0.34 6.90
N ARG A 171 -6.53 0.05 8.12
CA ARG A 171 -6.72 1.47 8.47
C ARG A 171 -5.41 2.25 8.35
N GLN A 172 -4.31 1.70 8.86
CA GLN A 172 -2.99 2.33 8.76
C GLN A 172 -2.52 2.42 7.30
N GLU A 173 -2.62 1.31 6.56
CA GLU A 173 -2.22 1.23 5.16
C GLU A 173 -3.02 2.18 4.27
N ARG A 174 -4.29 2.45 4.59
CA ARG A 174 -5.11 3.43 3.86
C ARG A 174 -4.59 4.86 4.03
N VAL A 175 -4.13 5.21 5.24
CA VAL A 175 -3.50 6.52 5.50
C VAL A 175 -2.17 6.61 4.75
N ILE A 176 -1.36 5.55 4.76
CA ILE A 176 -0.09 5.52 4.03
C ILE A 176 -0.34 5.65 2.52
N GLU A 177 -1.34 4.95 1.98
CA GLU A 177 -1.70 5.04 0.57
C GLU A 177 -2.10 6.46 0.15
N ASP A 178 -2.87 7.18 0.98
CA ASP A 178 -3.25 8.56 0.70
C ASP A 178 -2.03 9.50 0.69
N ILE A 179 -1.11 9.33 1.64
CA ILE A 179 0.16 10.09 1.68
C ILE A 179 1.00 9.80 0.44
N VAL A 180 1.14 8.54 0.05
CA VAL A 180 1.93 8.13 -1.11
C VAL A 180 1.33 8.72 -2.38
N ARG A 181 0.01 8.60 -2.59
CA ARG A 181 -0.67 9.18 -3.76
C ARG A 181 -0.50 10.69 -3.84
N HIS A 182 -0.63 11.40 -2.72
CA HIS A 182 -0.36 12.84 -2.68
C HIS A 182 1.07 13.17 -3.09
N ARG A 183 2.08 12.50 -2.52
CA ARG A 183 3.49 12.76 -2.85
C ARG A 183 3.83 12.40 -4.29
N THR A 184 3.34 11.27 -4.79
CA THR A 184 3.50 10.89 -6.19
C THR A 184 2.87 11.94 -7.10
N TRP A 185 1.69 12.45 -6.73
CA TRP A 185 1.00 13.49 -7.47
C TRP A 185 1.72 14.84 -7.46
N GLU A 186 2.32 15.26 -6.35
CA GLU A 186 3.15 16.47 -6.29
C GLU A 186 4.29 16.41 -7.32
N VAL A 187 4.96 15.27 -7.45
CA VAL A 187 6.02 15.07 -8.46
C VAL A 187 5.46 15.15 -9.87
N ILE A 188 4.28 14.58 -10.12
CA ILE A 188 3.59 14.66 -11.42
C ILE A 188 3.20 16.11 -11.72
N GLN A 189 2.71 16.86 -10.73
CA GLN A 189 2.36 18.27 -10.86
C GLN A 189 3.55 19.16 -11.18
N ASP A 190 4.70 18.85 -10.61
CA ASP A 190 5.92 19.57 -10.92
C ASP A 190 6.39 19.27 -12.36
N ARG A 191 6.36 18.01 -12.80
CA ARG A 191 7.01 17.55 -14.05
C ARG A 191 6.15 17.55 -15.31
N CYS A 192 4.84 17.30 -15.17
CA CYS A 192 3.92 17.25 -16.30
C CYS A 192 3.39 18.64 -16.65
N GLU A 193 3.18 18.90 -17.93
CA GLU A 193 2.53 20.13 -18.40
C GLU A 193 1.01 20.05 -18.21
N ALA A 194 0.48 20.90 -17.31
CA ALA A 194 -0.94 21.08 -16.98
C ALA A 194 -1.73 19.85 -16.46
N PRO A 195 -1.25 19.13 -15.42
CA PRO A 195 -2.04 18.08 -14.77
C PRO A 195 -3.23 18.65 -13.97
N PRO A 196 -4.28 17.84 -13.73
CA PRO A 196 -5.36 18.21 -12.84
C PRO A 196 -4.88 18.64 -11.44
N LYS A 197 -5.66 19.49 -10.76
CA LYS A 197 -5.30 20.02 -9.44
C LYS A 197 -5.24 18.94 -8.36
N SER A 198 -6.09 17.91 -8.44
CA SER A 198 -6.13 16.82 -7.49
C SER A 198 -5.95 15.48 -8.21
N TRP A 199 -5.32 14.52 -7.53
CA TRP A 199 -5.17 13.17 -8.06
C TRP A 199 -6.52 12.42 -8.05
N GLN A 200 -7.42 12.77 -7.11
CA GLN A 200 -8.74 12.19 -6.98
C GLN A 200 -9.58 12.49 -8.23
N ASP A 201 -9.64 13.75 -8.65
CA ASP A 201 -10.37 14.16 -9.86
C ASP A 201 -9.79 13.47 -11.10
N ALA A 202 -8.46 13.34 -11.16
CA ALA A 202 -7.77 12.71 -12.27
C ALA A 202 -8.15 11.22 -12.39
N VAL A 203 -8.07 10.48 -11.28
CA VAL A 203 -8.46 9.06 -11.23
C VAL A 203 -9.96 8.88 -11.48
N GLU A 204 -10.82 9.74 -10.93
CA GLU A 204 -12.27 9.67 -11.14
C GLU A 204 -12.61 9.90 -12.61
N SER A 205 -11.96 10.87 -13.26
CA SER A 205 -12.15 11.13 -14.69
C SER A 205 -11.69 9.95 -15.55
N TRP A 206 -10.59 9.28 -15.18
CA TRP A 206 -10.11 8.08 -15.85
C TRP A 206 -11.07 6.91 -15.68
N LYS A 207 -11.64 6.69 -14.48
CA LYS A 207 -12.63 5.63 -14.24
C LYS A 207 -13.95 5.82 -14.99
N LYS A 208 -14.27 7.05 -15.38
CA LYS A 208 -15.49 7.42 -16.12
C LYS A 208 -15.34 7.25 -17.64
N LYS A 209 -14.12 7.15 -18.16
CA LYS A 209 -13.84 6.89 -19.58
C LYS A 209 -14.01 5.41 -19.89
#